data_AF-A0AAV8CGD3-F1
#
_entry.id   AF-A0AAV8CGD3-F1
#
_cell.length_a   1.000
_cell.length_b   1.000
_cell.length_c   1.000
_cell.angle_alpha   90.00
_cell.angle_beta   90.00
_cell.angle_gamma   90.00
#
_symmetry.space_group_name_H-M   'P 1'
#
loop_
_entity.id
_entity.type
_entity.pdbx_description
1 polymer ?
#
loop_
_entity_poly.entity_id
_entity_poly.type
_entity_poly.pdbx_seq_one_letter_code
_entity_poly.pdbx_strand_id
1 'polypeptide(L)'
;MGTLVGHVLPGLGFFLIGLWHLYNHIKLYSLRPKAYVALSWFPTLKHRHLELKVILGGSLIFIVAELFIGPAKHQPFDLDGTIPTNHLHNFEHAMIALTFFVYASLALCFDF
;
A
#
# COMPACT_ATOMS: atom_id res chain seq x y z
N MET A 1 -11.14 4.31 15.11
CA MET A 1 -9.68 4.41 15.39
C MET A 1 -9.13 3.00 15.59
N GLY A 2 -8.21 2.58 14.71
CA GLY A 2 -7.77 1.19 14.57
C GLY A 2 -7.08 0.60 15.80
N THR A 3 -7.14 -0.72 15.93
CA THR A 3 -6.44 -1.46 16.98
C THR A 3 -4.93 -1.27 16.86
N LEU A 4 -4.18 -1.50 17.95
CA LEU A 4 -2.72 -1.42 17.97
C LEU A 4 -2.09 -2.31 16.88
N VAL A 5 -2.70 -3.47 16.64
CA VAL A 5 -2.34 -4.39 15.53
C VAL A 5 -2.57 -3.75 14.16
N GLY A 6 -3.70 -3.06 13.97
CA GLY A 6 -4.06 -2.38 12.73
C GLY A 6 -3.13 -1.23 12.36
N HIS A 7 -2.37 -0.67 13.29
CA HIS A 7 -1.35 0.35 12.99
C HIS A 7 0.05 -0.23 12.87
N VAL A 8 0.41 -1.16 13.77
CA VAL A 8 1.75 -1.74 13.81
C VAL A 8 2.04 -2.55 12.54
N LEU A 9 1.08 -3.33 12.05
CA LEU A 9 1.31 -4.19 10.89
C LEU A 9 1.52 -3.38 9.59
N PRO A 10 0.63 -2.43 9.21
CA PRO A 10 0.89 -1.55 8.07
C PRO A 10 2.14 -0.68 8.27
N GLY A 11 2.34 -0.16 9.48
CA GLY A 11 3.51 0.65 9.83
C GLY A 11 4.83 -0.10 9.63
N LEU A 12 4.90 -1.36 10.07
CA LEU A 12 6.06 -2.23 9.84
C LEU A 12 6.25 -2.53 8.34
N GLY A 13 5.16 -2.74 7.59
CA GLY A 13 5.21 -2.91 6.15
C GLY A 13 5.83 -1.70 5.44
N PHE A 14 5.35 -0.50 5.73
CA PHE A 14 5.93 0.74 5.20
C PHE A 14 7.38 0.94 5.64
N PHE A 15 7.72 0.61 6.88
CA PHE A 15 9.09 0.70 7.37
C PHE A 15 10.04 -0.21 6.59
N LEU A 16 9.66 -1.47 6.37
CA LEU A 16 10.48 -2.43 5.62
C LEU A 16 10.63 -2.04 4.15
N ILE A 17 9.54 -1.58 3.50
CA ILE A 17 9.59 -1.05 2.13
C ILE A 17 10.48 0.21 2.08
N GLY A 18 10.38 1.10 3.06
CA GLY A 18 11.22 2.29 3.17
C GLY A 18 12.71 1.97 3.31
N LEU A 19 13.07 0.98 4.14
CA LEU A 19 14.45 0.50 4.25
C LEU A 19 14.96 -0.10 2.94
N TRP A 20 14.11 -0.87 2.26
CA TRP A 20 14.41 -1.42 0.94
C TRP A 20 14.69 -0.32 -0.09
N HIS A 21 13.88 0.74 -0.12
CA HIS A 21 14.11 1.91 -0.97
C HIS A 21 15.41 2.63 -0.62
N LEU A 22 15.61 2.95 0.66
CA LEU A 22 16.79 3.67 1.13
C LEU A 22 18.08 2.95 0.74
N TYR A 23 18.13 1.63 0.97
CA TYR A 23 19.28 0.82 0.59
C TYR A 23 19.54 0.88 -0.92
N ASN A 24 18.52 0.72 -1.76
CA ASN A 24 18.70 0.72 -3.21
C ASN A 24 19.09 2.10 -3.76
N HIS A 25 18.55 3.19 -3.21
CA HIS A 25 18.98 4.53 -3.58
C HIS A 25 20.44 4.79 -3.23
N ILE A 26 20.87 4.45 -2.00
CA ILE A 26 22.27 4.57 -1.57
C ILE A 26 23.18 3.75 -2.51
N LYS A 27 22.79 2.51 -2.80
CA LYS A 27 23.54 1.62 -3.70
C LYS A 27 23.66 2.21 -5.11
N LEU A 28 22.56 2.64 -5.73
CA LEU A 28 22.58 3.20 -7.09
C LEU A 28 23.42 4.47 -7.16
N TYR A 29 23.24 5.37 -6.19
CA TYR A 29 24.01 6.60 -6.12
C TYR A 29 25.51 6.31 -5.95
N SER A 30 25.87 5.36 -5.07
CA SER A 30 27.27 4.98 -4.84
C SER A 30 27.93 4.37 -6.08
N LEU A 31 27.18 3.61 -6.88
CA LEU A 31 27.70 2.97 -8.10
C LEU A 31 27.77 3.92 -9.29
N ARG A 32 26.81 4.84 -9.44
CA ARG A 32 26.70 5.73 -10.62
C ARG A 32 26.17 7.12 -10.22
N PRO A 33 26.95 7.93 -9.49
CA PRO A 33 26.46 9.20 -8.94
C PRO A 33 26.04 10.21 -10.02
N LYS A 34 26.73 10.21 -11.18
CA LYS A 34 26.43 11.11 -12.31
C LYS A 34 25.21 10.70 -13.16
N ALA A 35 24.78 9.45 -13.04
CA ALA A 35 23.67 8.90 -13.82
C ALA A 35 22.52 8.42 -12.91
N TYR A 36 22.51 8.86 -11.66
CA TYR A 36 21.51 8.48 -10.68
C TYR A 36 20.14 9.04 -11.07
N VAL A 37 19.14 8.17 -11.06
CA VAL A 37 17.73 8.51 -11.20
C VAL A 37 17.00 7.89 -10.01
N ALA A 38 16.16 8.69 -9.35
CA ALA A 38 15.33 8.20 -8.25
C ALA A 38 14.17 7.38 -8.82
N LEU A 39 14.31 6.05 -8.77
CA LEU A 39 13.24 5.13 -9.13
C LEU A 39 12.16 5.12 -8.03
N SER A 40 10.90 4.94 -8.43
CA SER A 40 9.77 4.90 -7.50
C SER A 40 9.55 3.52 -6.88
N TRP A 41 10.22 2.47 -7.39
CA TRP A 41 10.22 1.11 -6.86
C TRP A 41 11.48 0.39 -7.33
N PHE A 42 11.86 -0.72 -6.69
CA PHE A 42 13.08 -1.47 -7.02
C PHE A 42 12.84 -2.95 -7.30
N PRO A 43 13.53 -3.53 -8.30
CA PRO A 43 13.39 -4.93 -8.63
C PRO A 43 14.16 -5.84 -7.67
N THR A 44 13.64 -7.05 -7.44
CA THR A 44 14.37 -8.10 -6.70
C THR A 44 14.97 -9.15 -7.63
N LEU A 45 16.03 -9.84 -7.18
CA LEU A 45 16.79 -10.79 -7.99
C LEU A 45 15.94 -11.96 -8.53
N LYS A 46 15.03 -12.49 -7.72
CA LYS A 46 14.20 -13.65 -8.12
C LYS A 46 12.86 -13.23 -8.70
N HIS A 47 12.28 -12.16 -8.19
CA HIS A 47 10.93 -11.72 -8.52
C HIS A 47 10.97 -10.22 -8.79
N ARG A 48 11.18 -9.84 -10.06
CA ARG A 48 11.34 -8.43 -10.47
C ARG A 48 10.34 -7.52 -9.78
N HIS A 49 9.04 -7.81 -9.85
CA HIS A 49 7.99 -6.95 -9.29
C HIS A 49 7.52 -7.36 -7.88
N LEU A 50 8.37 -7.96 -7.05
CA LEU A 50 7.96 -8.43 -5.72
C LEU A 50 7.39 -7.29 -4.86
N GLU A 51 8.09 -6.15 -4.83
CA GLU A 51 7.67 -4.96 -4.09
C GLU A 51 6.27 -4.50 -4.52
N LEU A 52 6.06 -4.31 -5.83
CA LEU A 52 4.77 -3.88 -6.38
C LEU A 52 3.65 -4.89 -6.08
N LYS A 53 3.93 -6.19 -6.18
CA LYS A 53 2.94 -7.24 -5.84
C LYS A 53 2.58 -7.24 -4.36
N VAL A 54 3.55 -6.98 -3.47
CA VAL A 54 3.31 -6.84 -2.03
C VAL A 54 2.46 -5.60 -1.74
N ILE A 55 2.76 -4.46 -2.36
CA ILE A 55 1.96 -3.24 -2.23
C ILE A 55 0.53 -3.47 -2.74
N LEU A 56 0.40 -4.07 -3.93
CA LEU A 56 -0.89 -4.36 -4.55
C LEU A 56 -1.75 -5.28 -3.66
N GLY A 57 -1.19 -6.42 -3.24
CA GLY A 57 -1.90 -7.39 -2.40
C GLY A 57 -2.22 -6.85 -1.02
N GLY A 58 -1.27 -6.17 -0.37
CA GLY A 58 -1.46 -5.55 0.93
C GLY A 58 -2.55 -4.48 0.91
N SER A 59 -2.55 -3.62 -0.12
CA SER A 59 -3.57 -2.58 -0.29
C SER A 59 -4.95 -3.18 -0.51
N LEU A 60 -5.06 -4.23 -1.34
CA LEU A 60 -6.33 -4.92 -1.58
C LEU A 60 -6.88 -5.55 -0.29
N ILE A 61 -6.04 -6.28 0.44
CA ILE A 61 -6.42 -6.90 1.72
C ILE A 61 -6.89 -5.81 2.71
N PHE A 62 -6.19 -4.69 2.76
CA PHE A 62 -6.54 -3.59 3.66
C PHE A 62 -7.86 -2.92 3.29
N ILE A 63 -8.11 -2.66 2.01
CA ILE A 63 -9.41 -2.13 1.52
C ILE A 63 -10.55 -3.07 1.92
N VAL A 64 -10.36 -4.39 1.72
CA VAL A 64 -11.38 -5.38 2.09
C VAL A 64 -11.60 -5.39 3.61
N ALA A 65 -10.53 -5.31 4.40
CA ALA A 65 -10.63 -5.28 5.85
C ALA A 65 -11.41 -4.05 6.35
N GLU A 66 -11.11 -2.87 5.82
CA GLU A 66 -11.75 -1.60 6.20
C GLU A 66 -13.23 -1.54 5.78
N LEU A 67 -13.58 -2.02 4.58
CA LEU A 67 -14.94 -1.88 4.05
C LEU A 67 -15.89 -3.05 4.40
N PHE A 68 -15.37 -4.24 4.65
CA PHE A 68 -16.20 -5.45 4.78
C PHE A 68 -15.91 -6.29 6.03
N ILE A 69 -14.74 -6.17 6.69
CA ILE A 69 -14.43 -7.00 7.86
C ILE A 69 -14.63 -6.21 9.16
N GLY A 70 -14.10 -4.99 9.23
CA GLY A 70 -14.19 -4.10 10.38
C GLY A 70 -15.60 -3.55 10.69
N PRO A 71 -16.39 -3.13 9.68
CA PRO A 71 -17.74 -2.61 9.87
C PRO A 71 -18.70 -3.59 10.53
N ALA A 72 -19.59 -3.07 11.39
CA ALA A 72 -20.70 -3.87 11.92
C ALA A 72 -21.60 -4.33 10.77
N LYS A 73 -22.00 -5.61 10.79
CA LYS A 73 -22.76 -6.31 9.71
C LYS A 73 -21.94 -6.63 8.44
N HIS A 74 -20.63 -6.44 8.45
CA HIS A 74 -19.76 -6.75 7.31
C HIS A 74 -20.15 -6.06 5.99
N GLN A 75 -20.78 -4.88 6.09
CA GLN A 75 -21.12 -4.03 4.96
C GLN A 75 -20.74 -2.57 5.24
N PRO A 76 -20.35 -1.82 4.21
CA PRO A 76 -19.90 -0.44 4.40
C PRO A 76 -21.06 0.57 4.49
N PHE A 77 -22.28 0.21 4.08
CA PHE A 77 -23.44 1.11 3.99
C PHE A 77 -24.51 0.83 5.06
N ASP A 78 -25.36 1.82 5.34
CA ASP A 78 -26.59 1.65 6.11
C ASP A 78 -27.73 1.07 5.25
N LEU A 79 -28.87 0.76 5.88
CA LEU A 79 -30.05 0.20 5.18
C LEU A 79 -30.63 1.13 4.11
N ASP A 80 -30.42 2.44 4.26
CA ASP A 80 -30.80 3.47 3.30
C ASP A 80 -29.73 3.73 2.23
N GLY A 81 -28.62 2.98 2.25
CA GLY A 81 -27.50 3.11 1.31
C GLY A 81 -26.53 4.25 1.63
N THR A 82 -26.73 4.99 2.73
CA THR A 82 -25.80 6.04 3.15
C THR A 82 -24.52 5.44 3.76
N ILE A 83 -23.45 6.23 3.84
CA ILE A 83 -22.26 5.86 4.60
C ILE A 83 -22.52 6.25 6.06
N PRO A 84 -22.54 5.27 6.99
CA PRO A 84 -22.70 5.57 8.41
C PRO A 84 -21.58 6.48 8.89
N THR A 85 -21.89 7.49 9.70
CA THR A 85 -20.89 8.46 10.16
C THR A 85 -19.74 7.81 10.94
N ASN A 86 -20.05 6.75 11.70
CA ASN A 86 -19.06 5.93 12.39
C ASN A 86 -18.20 5.06 11.46
N HIS A 87 -18.53 4.94 10.17
CA HIS A 87 -17.75 4.22 9.14
C HIS A 87 -16.95 5.15 8.22
N LEU A 88 -17.11 6.47 8.31
CA LEU A 88 -16.39 7.43 7.45
C LEU A 88 -14.86 7.24 7.49
N HIS A 89 -14.30 6.97 8.66
CA HIS A 89 -12.87 6.71 8.81
C HIS A 89 -12.39 5.46 8.06
N ASN A 90 -13.22 4.43 7.96
CA ASN A 90 -12.88 3.22 7.19
C ASN A 90 -12.84 3.53 5.68
N PHE A 91 -13.74 4.39 5.21
CA PHE A 91 -13.71 4.86 3.82
C PHE A 91 -12.48 5.73 3.54
N GLU A 92 -12.11 6.62 4.46
CA GLU A 92 -10.87 7.40 4.37
C GLU A 92 -9.65 6.48 4.25
N HIS A 93 -9.55 5.50 5.14
CA HIS A 93 -8.49 4.48 5.12
C HIS A 93 -8.47 3.67 3.81
N ALA A 94 -9.64 3.22 3.34
CA ALA A 94 -9.77 2.48 2.10
C ALA A 94 -9.37 3.33 0.88
N MET A 95 -9.68 4.62 0.86
CA MET A 95 -9.28 5.54 -0.21
C MET A 95 -7.77 5.80 -0.22
N ILE A 96 -7.15 5.93 0.96
CA ILE A 96 -5.68 5.98 1.07
C ILE A 96 -5.07 4.69 0.51
N ALA A 97 -5.56 3.52 0.91
CA ALA A 97 -5.08 2.24 0.39
C ALA A 97 -5.32 2.08 -1.13
N LEU A 98 -6.43 2.62 -1.65
CA LEU A 98 -6.72 2.63 -3.07
C LEU A 98 -5.66 3.38 -3.87
N THR A 99 -5.09 4.47 -3.33
CA THR A 99 -4.01 5.19 -4.00
C THR A 99 -2.77 4.32 -4.20
N PHE A 100 -2.40 3.50 -3.21
CA PHE A 100 -1.29 2.55 -3.32
C PHE A 100 -1.60 1.40 -4.27
N PHE A 101 -2.84 0.91 -4.27
CA PHE A 101 -3.30 -0.10 -5.21
C PHE A 101 -3.21 0.38 -6.65
N VAL A 102 -3.71 1.59 -6.93
CA VAL A 102 -3.64 2.22 -8.26
C VAL A 102 -2.19 2.45 -8.66
N TYR A 103 -1.37 3.02 -7.77
CA TYR A 103 0.07 3.20 -8.01
C TYR A 103 0.75 1.89 -8.43
N ALA A 104 0.59 0.82 -7.64
CA ALA A 104 1.23 -0.46 -7.92
C ALA A 104 0.71 -1.12 -9.21
N SER A 105 -0.59 -0.98 -9.49
CA SER A 105 -1.21 -1.48 -10.72
C SER A 105 -0.63 -0.77 -11.95
N LEU A 106 -0.57 0.57 -11.92
CA LEU A 106 -0.02 1.35 -13.03
C LEU A 106 1.47 1.07 -13.22
N ALA A 107 2.24 0.99 -12.13
CA ALA A 107 3.66 0.65 -12.19
C ALA A 107 3.89 -0.74 -12.81
N LEU A 108 3.04 -1.72 -12.50
CA LEU A 108 3.08 -3.05 -13.12
C LEU A 108 2.68 -3.02 -14.60
N CYS A 109 1.61 -2.31 -14.94
CA CYS A 109 1.08 -2.26 -16.30
C CYS A 109 2.01 -1.53 -17.28
N PHE A 110 2.80 -0.58 -16.81
CA PHE A 110 3.69 0.24 -17.65
C PHE A 110 5.19 -0.13 -17.54
N ASP A 111 5.56 -1.16 -16.76
CA ASP A 111 6.94 -1.68 -16.73
C ASP A 111 7.19 -2.61 -17.93
N PHE A 112 7.41 -2.01 -19.12
CA PHE A 112 7.80 -2.69 -20.36
C PHE A 112 9.32 -2.68 -20.58
#